data_AF-A0A8D2I649-F1
#
_entry.id   AF-A0A8D2I649-F1
#
_cell.length_a   1.000
_cell.length_b   1.000
_cell.length_c   1.000
_cell.angle_alpha   90.00
_cell.angle_beta   90.00
_cell.angle_gamma   90.00
#
_symmetry.space_group_name_H-M   'P 1'
#
loop_
_entity.id
_entity.type
_entity.pdbx_description
1 polymer ?
#
loop_
_entity_poly.entity_id
_entity_poly.type
_entity_poly.pdbx_seq_one_letter_code
_entity_poly.pdbx_strand_id
1 'polypeptide(L)'
;MPFFDVQKRLGINLDRHLTIQSAEQPYKIPSRCHAFEKEWIECAHGIGNICDQKECKIEYEDFVECLLRLKTMKRVNTIKKQRDKLIKEGNYTPPPHHLGKADPRP
;
A
#
# COMPACT_ATOMS: atom_id res chain seq x y z
N MET A 1 23.66 -9.75 18.01
CA MET A 1 24.06 -8.54 18.76
C MET A 1 22.94 -8.20 19.74
N PRO A 2 23.23 -7.84 20.99
CA PRO A 2 22.20 -7.43 21.95
C PRO A 2 21.57 -6.08 21.59
N PHE A 3 20.26 -5.94 21.77
CA PHE A 3 19.54 -4.67 21.62
C PHE A 3 19.33 -4.03 22.99
N PHE A 4 20.12 -2.99 23.31
CA PHE A 4 19.97 -2.22 24.54
C PHE A 4 19.00 -1.05 24.32
N ASP A 5 17.77 -1.17 24.79
CA ASP A 5 16.71 -0.17 24.60
C ASP A 5 16.86 1.05 25.53
N VAL A 6 17.97 1.77 25.39
CA VAL A 6 18.31 2.99 26.14
C VAL A 6 17.31 4.11 25.84
N GLN A 7 16.83 4.20 24.59
CA GLN A 7 15.84 5.18 24.17
C GLN A 7 14.52 5.04 24.94
N LYS A 8 14.00 3.81 25.12
CA LYS A 8 12.78 3.59 25.92
C LYS A 8 13.01 3.92 27.39
N ARG A 9 14.16 3.52 27.93
CA ARG A 9 14.48 3.69 29.35
C ARG A 9 14.65 5.17 29.73
N LEU A 10 15.24 5.97 28.85
CA LEU A 10 15.48 7.40 29.09
C LEU A 10 14.37 8.31 28.52
N GLY A 11 13.43 7.78 27.75
CA GLY A 11 12.36 8.56 27.11
C GLY A 11 12.82 9.48 25.98
N ILE A 12 14.00 9.21 25.40
CA ILE A 12 14.57 10.02 24.32
C ILE A 12 14.10 9.44 22.97
N ASN A 13 13.69 10.31 22.04
CA ASN A 13 13.37 9.92 20.66
C ASN A 13 14.53 10.32 19.74
N LEU A 14 15.45 9.39 19.50
CA LEU A 14 16.59 9.62 18.61
C LEU A 14 16.25 9.24 17.17
N ASP A 15 15.60 8.08 16.97
CA ASP A 15 15.29 7.52 15.64
C ASP A 15 13.82 7.07 15.47
N ARG A 16 13.04 6.97 16.55
CA ARG A 16 11.66 6.43 16.52
C ARG A 16 10.69 7.21 15.65
N HIS A 17 10.91 8.51 15.45
CA HIS A 17 10.07 9.31 14.57
C HIS A 17 10.26 8.99 13.08
N LEU A 18 11.34 8.28 12.70
CA LEU A 18 11.66 7.92 11.32
C LEU A 18 11.35 6.45 10.98
N THR A 19 10.88 5.65 11.94
CA THR A 19 10.74 4.20 11.74
C THR A 19 9.50 3.79 10.97
N ILE A 20 8.40 4.54 11.10
CA ILE A 20 7.10 4.23 10.50
C ILE A 20 6.64 5.38 9.61
N GLN A 21 5.95 5.09 8.51
CA GLN A 21 5.41 6.13 7.63
C GLN A 21 4.15 6.77 8.24
N SER A 22 3.52 6.09 9.21
CA SER A 22 2.36 6.58 9.94
C SER A 22 2.68 7.51 11.11
N ALA A 23 3.96 7.84 11.33
CA ALA A 23 4.38 8.82 12.32
C ALA A 23 3.96 10.24 11.92
N GLU A 24 4.04 11.18 12.86
CA GLU A 24 3.78 12.58 12.57
C GLU A 24 4.79 13.12 11.54
N GLN A 25 4.27 13.46 10.36
CA GLN A 25 5.05 14.06 9.27
C GLN A 25 4.86 15.58 9.26
N PRO A 26 5.88 16.36 8.82
CA PRO A 26 5.74 17.78 8.58
C PRO A 26 4.53 18.08 7.68
N TYR A 27 3.76 19.13 8.01
CA TYR A 27 2.54 19.52 7.30
C TYR A 27 1.45 18.43 7.23
N LYS A 28 1.50 17.42 8.11
CA LYS A 28 0.53 16.30 8.15
C LYS A 28 0.41 15.56 6.81
N ILE A 29 1.52 15.45 6.07
CA ILE A 29 1.55 14.77 4.78
C ILE A 29 1.41 13.25 5.02
N PRO A 30 0.35 12.59 4.50
CA PRO A 30 0.20 11.16 4.65
C PRO A 30 1.07 10.41 3.63
N SER A 31 1.56 9.23 4.01
CA SER A 31 2.16 8.31 3.05
C SER A 31 1.07 7.69 2.15
N ARG A 32 1.48 7.16 1.00
CA ARG A 32 0.55 6.51 0.05
C ARG A 32 -0.18 5.30 0.66
N CYS A 33 0.45 4.63 1.62
CA CYS A 33 -0.06 3.42 2.28
C CYS A 33 -0.33 3.65 3.77
N HIS A 34 -0.52 4.90 4.19
CA HIS A 34 -0.67 5.31 5.59
C HIS A 34 -1.78 4.52 6.31
N ALA A 35 -2.95 4.37 5.68
CA ALA A 35 -4.08 3.66 6.27
C ALA A 35 -3.76 2.18 6.54
N PHE A 36 -3.23 1.48 5.55
CA PHE A 36 -2.89 0.06 5.66
C PHE A 36 -1.77 -0.19 6.67
N GLU A 37 -0.75 0.66 6.70
CA GLU A 37 0.33 0.56 7.68
C GLU A 37 -0.19 0.79 9.10
N LYS A 38 -1.07 1.76 9.28
CA LYS A 38 -1.68 2.05 10.58
C LYS A 38 -2.55 0.90 11.08
N GLU A 39 -3.42 0.34 10.23
CA GLU A 39 -4.26 -0.81 10.58
C GLU A 39 -3.40 -2.05 10.94
N TRP A 40 -2.35 -2.32 10.18
CA TRP A 40 -1.44 -3.42 10.49
C TRP A 40 -0.71 -3.21 11.82
N ILE A 41 -0.18 -2.01 12.09
CA ILE A 41 0.49 -1.70 13.36
C ILE A 41 -0.50 -1.81 14.54
N GLU A 42 -1.72 -1.28 14.40
CA GLU A 42 -2.74 -1.35 15.43
C GLU A 42 -3.18 -2.80 15.72
N CYS A 43 -3.27 -3.65 14.69
CA CYS A 43 -3.51 -5.07 14.86
C CYS A 43 -2.34 -5.77 15.57
N ALA A 44 -1.11 -5.57 15.08
CA ALA A 44 0.08 -6.28 15.57
C ALA A 44 0.55 -5.82 16.97
N HIS A 45 0.03 -4.69 17.46
CA HIS A 45 0.51 -4.06 18.68
C HIS A 45 0.21 -4.91 19.93
N GLY A 46 1.27 -5.48 20.53
CA GLY A 46 1.19 -6.18 21.82
C GLY A 46 0.93 -7.69 21.73
N ILE A 47 0.68 -8.22 20.53
CA ILE A 47 0.41 -9.65 20.28
C ILE A 47 1.72 -10.46 20.13
N GLY A 48 2.79 -9.78 19.69
CA GLY A 48 4.10 -10.38 19.44
C GLY A 48 4.20 -11.05 18.06
N ASN A 49 5.40 -11.05 17.47
CA ASN A 49 5.64 -11.39 16.06
C ASN A 49 5.11 -12.79 15.66
N ILE A 50 5.17 -13.78 16.57
CA ILE A 50 4.75 -15.16 16.26
C ILE A 50 3.24 -15.24 16.00
N CYS A 51 2.44 -14.52 16.77
CA CYS A 51 0.99 -14.52 16.65
C CYS A 51 0.51 -13.50 15.59
N ASP A 52 1.19 -12.36 15.48
CA ASP A 52 0.98 -11.33 14.44
C ASP A 52 0.96 -11.93 13.02
N GLN A 53 1.91 -12.82 12.70
CA GLN A 53 1.98 -13.49 11.40
C GLN A 53 0.74 -14.32 11.03
N LYS A 54 -0.06 -14.74 12.01
CA LYS A 54 -1.27 -15.54 11.79
C LYS A 54 -2.53 -14.70 11.91
N GLU A 55 -2.62 -13.87 12.94
CA GLU A 55 -3.81 -13.09 13.27
C GLU A 55 -3.94 -11.85 12.37
N CYS A 56 -2.86 -11.09 12.19
CA CYS A 56 -2.85 -9.85 11.41
C CYS A 56 -2.35 -10.05 9.96
N LYS A 57 -2.52 -11.26 9.44
CA LYS A 57 -2.02 -11.65 8.13
C LYS A 57 -2.68 -10.86 7.00
N ILE A 58 -3.96 -10.54 7.15
CA ILE A 58 -4.74 -9.87 6.11
C ILE A 58 -4.25 -8.43 5.95
N GLU A 59 -4.13 -7.72 7.07
CA GLU A 59 -3.66 -6.34 7.18
C GLU A 59 -2.24 -6.21 6.62
N TYR A 60 -1.37 -7.17 6.95
CA TYR A 60 -0.01 -7.21 6.40
C TYR A 60 -0.01 -7.47 4.88
N GLU A 61 -0.82 -8.41 4.38
CA GLU A 61 -0.91 -8.68 2.94
C GLU A 61 -1.44 -7.47 2.15
N ASP A 62 -2.39 -6.73 2.71
CA ASP A 62 -2.94 -5.51 2.11
C ASP A 62 -1.92 -4.37 2.14
N PHE A 63 -1.15 -4.22 3.23
CA PHE A 63 -0.04 -3.28 3.29
C PHE A 63 1.04 -3.59 2.23
N VAL A 64 1.43 -4.85 2.09
CA VAL A 64 2.40 -5.30 1.08
C VAL A 64 1.86 -5.09 -0.34
N GLU A 65 0.57 -5.35 -0.58
CA GLU A 65 -0.06 -5.05 -1.88
C GLU A 65 -0.05 -3.55 -2.14
N CYS A 66 -0.34 -2.71 -1.16
CA CYS A 66 -0.33 -1.26 -1.34
C CYS A 66 1.06 -0.75 -1.76
N LEU A 67 2.13 -1.27 -1.15
CA LEU A 67 3.51 -0.90 -1.45
C LEU A 67 3.96 -1.37 -2.85
N LEU A 68 3.71 -2.64 -3.18
CA LEU A 68 4.26 -3.26 -4.39
C LEU A 68 3.29 -3.26 -5.58
N ARG A 69 1.98 -3.13 -5.35
CA ARG A 69 0.89 -3.13 -6.33
C ARG A 69 0.89 -4.34 -7.28
N LEU A 70 1.42 -5.49 -6.84
CA LEU A 70 1.58 -6.68 -7.67
C LEU A 70 0.25 -7.21 -8.20
N LYS A 71 -0.76 -7.33 -7.33
CA LYS A 71 -2.10 -7.81 -7.70
C LYS A 71 -2.75 -6.82 -8.67
N THR A 72 -2.64 -5.52 -8.38
CA THR A 72 -3.11 -4.44 -9.25
C THR A 72 -2.48 -4.49 -10.64
N MET A 73 -1.15 -4.58 -10.75
CA MET A 73 -0.45 -4.66 -12.03
C MET A 73 -0.83 -5.91 -12.81
N LYS A 74 -0.92 -7.06 -12.14
CA LYS A 74 -1.35 -8.32 -12.76
C LYS A 74 -2.75 -8.18 -13.37
N ARG A 75 -3.68 -7.57 -12.63
CA ARG A 75 -5.06 -7.32 -13.10
C ARG A 75 -5.11 -6.37 -14.28
N VAL A 76 -4.38 -5.25 -14.24
CA VAL A 76 -4.32 -4.30 -15.37
C VAL A 76 -3.74 -4.98 -16.61
N ASN A 77 -2.71 -5.80 -16.45
CA ASN A 77 -2.10 -6.55 -17.55
C ASN A 77 -3.06 -7.56 -18.18
N THR A 78 -3.85 -8.30 -17.38
CA THR A 78 -4.84 -9.24 -17.93
C THR A 78 -5.96 -8.51 -18.67
N ILE A 79 -6.46 -7.40 -18.12
CA ILE A 79 -7.47 -6.55 -18.77
C ILE A 79 -6.95 -6.03 -20.11
N LYS A 80 -5.72 -5.51 -20.14
CA LYS A 80 -5.10 -4.99 -21.37
C LYS A 80 -4.96 -6.08 -22.44
N LYS A 81 -4.46 -7.27 -22.07
CA LYS A 81 -4.34 -8.42 -22.99
C LYS A 81 -5.69 -8.82 -23.57
N GLN A 82 -6.73 -8.88 -22.75
CA GLN A 82 -8.07 -9.22 -23.21
C GLN A 82 -8.64 -8.14 -24.14
N ARG A 83 -8.45 -6.86 -23.80
CA ARG A 83 -8.85 -5.73 -24.65
C ARG A 83 -8.20 -5.82 -26.03
N ASP A 84 -6.88 -6.01 -26.06
CA ASP A 84 -6.11 -6.07 -27.30
C ASP A 84 -6.51 -7.28 -28.17
N LYS A 85 -6.89 -8.40 -27.54
CA LYS A 85 -7.48 -9.55 -28.24
C LYS A 85 -8.82 -9.18 -28.91
N LEU A 86 -9.74 -8.58 -28.17
CA LEU A 86 -11.07 -8.22 -28.69
C LEU A 86 -11.02 -7.13 -29.78
N ILE A 87 -10.06 -6.20 -29.70
CA ILE A 87 -9.83 -5.20 -30.76
C ILE A 87 -9.35 -5.89 -32.04
N LYS A 88 -8.43 -6.87 -31.94
CA LYS A 88 -7.95 -7.64 -33.09
C LYS A 88 -9.05 -8.48 -33.75
N GLU A 89 -9.98 -9.00 -32.97
CA GLU A 89 -11.15 -9.75 -33.45
C GLU A 89 -12.25 -8.83 -34.01
N GLY A 90 -12.18 -7.51 -33.80
CA GLY A 90 -13.21 -6.55 -34.20
C GLY A 90 -14.44 -6.49 -33.28
N ASN A 91 -14.45 -7.29 -32.20
CA ASN A 91 -15.56 -7.40 -31.26
C ASN A 91 -15.66 -6.24 -30.25
N TYR A 92 -14.61 -5.40 -30.14
CA TYR A 92 -14.57 -4.28 -29.20
C TYR A 92 -13.97 -3.02 -29.82
N THR A 93 -14.69 -1.91 -29.70
CA THR A 93 -14.22 -0.56 -30.04
C THR A 93 -14.06 0.29 -28.78
N PRO A 94 -12.89 0.93 -28.57
CA PRO A 94 -12.66 1.75 -27.38
C PRO A 94 -13.53 3.00 -27.39
N PRO A 95 -14.01 3.46 -26.22
CA PRO A 95 -14.89 4.61 -26.13
C PRO A 95 -14.15 5.95 -26.38
N PRO A 96 -14.86 7.03 -26.76
CA PRO A 96 -14.24 8.32 -27.12
C PRO A 96 -13.37 8.95 -26.03
N HIS A 97 -13.70 8.75 -24.75
CA HIS A 97 -12.93 9.27 -23.62
C HIS A 97 -11.58 8.55 -23.44
N HIS A 98 -11.45 7.30 -23.90
CA HIS A 98 -10.16 6.60 -23.95
C HIS A 98 -9.32 7.00 -25.17
N LEU A 99 -9.89 7.78 -26.10
CA LEU A 99 -9.23 8.28 -27.32
C LEU A 99 -8.89 9.77 -27.23
N GLY A 100 -9.12 10.41 -26.08
CA GLY A 100 -8.85 11.84 -25.87
C GLY A 100 -9.82 12.78 -26.59
N LYS A 101 -10.98 12.29 -27.02
CA LYS A 101 -12.02 13.08 -27.69
C LYS A 101 -13.13 13.56 -26.75
N ALA A 102 -12.98 13.32 -25.44
CA ALA A 102 -13.94 13.77 -24.44
C ALA A 102 -13.45 15.07 -23.80
N ASP A 103 -14.40 15.92 -23.42
CA ASP A 103 -14.10 17.15 -22.68
C ASP A 103 -13.39 16.79 -21.36
N PRO A 104 -12.24 17.41 -21.06
CA PRO A 104 -11.53 17.14 -19.83
C PRO A 104 -12.38 17.56 -18.63
N ARG A 105 -12.40 16.72 -17.59
CA ARG A 105 -12.91 17.16 -16.28
C ARG A 105 -11.86 18.07 -15.63
N PRO A 106 -12.27 19.15 -14.95
CA PRO A 106 -11.38 20.05 -14.23
C PRO A 106 -10.62 19.34 -13.10
#